data_AF-A0A1I8Q3B8-F1
#
_entry.id   AF-A0A1I8Q3B8-F1
#
_cell.length_a   1.000
_cell.length_b   1.000
_cell.length_c   1.000
_cell.angle_alpha   90.00
_cell.angle_beta   90.00
_cell.angle_gamma   90.00
#
_symmetry.space_group_name_H-M   'P 1'
#
loop_
_entity.id
_entity.type
_entity.pdbx_description
1 polymer ?
#
loop_
_entity_poly.entity_id
_entity_poly.type
_entity_poly.pdbx_seq_one_letter_code
_entity_poly.pdbx_strand_id
1 'polypeptide(L)'
;MPLTTSTSAQQLRPLTLAGPEREPVQFTVNLVGAPAEVEQLVQQIKTVAEQFLYHWKTFPIVLPQPLSAAALTLGGSGHNGSNTVGNRKTRPINLRDLFIAPPFDELDAVASDGTGEPRRLTNSQLKSLRENG
;
A
#
# COMPACT_ATOMS: atom_id res chain seq x y z
N MET A 1 -22.65 40.50 33.31
CA MET A 1 -22.76 39.95 31.94
C MET A 1 -21.54 39.05 31.68
N PRO A 2 -21.60 37.74 31.89
CA PRO A 2 -20.55 36.82 31.45
C PRO A 2 -20.84 36.34 30.02
N LEU A 3 -19.86 36.48 29.13
CA LEU A 3 -19.90 35.93 27.78
C LEU A 3 -19.59 34.44 27.84
N THR A 4 -20.49 33.67 27.25
CA THR A 4 -20.49 32.20 27.20
C THR A 4 -19.35 31.66 26.35
N THR A 5 -18.71 30.63 26.89
CA THR A 5 -17.81 29.70 26.23
C THR A 5 -18.45 29.05 25.00
N SER A 6 -17.82 29.15 23.84
CA SER A 6 -18.04 28.25 22.71
C SER A 6 -16.70 27.80 22.13
N THR A 7 -16.00 26.97 22.89
CA THR A 7 -14.85 26.21 22.37
C THR A 7 -15.40 25.07 21.53
N SER A 8 -15.78 25.36 20.29
CA SER A 8 -15.98 24.34 19.27
C SER A 8 -14.62 23.74 18.94
N ALA A 9 -14.34 22.58 19.54
CA ALA A 9 -13.20 21.73 19.23
C ALA A 9 -13.36 21.15 17.81
N GLN A 10 -13.20 22.00 16.80
CA GLN A 10 -12.76 21.58 15.47
C GLN A 10 -11.27 21.89 15.36
N GLN A 11 -10.47 21.19 16.16
CA GLN A 11 -9.07 20.97 15.80
C GLN A 11 -9.05 19.95 14.65
N LEU A 12 -9.39 20.43 13.46
CA LEU A 12 -8.83 19.88 12.24
C LEU A 12 -7.32 20.04 12.39
N ARG A 13 -6.65 18.97 12.82
CA ARG A 13 -5.19 18.92 12.91
C ARG A 13 -4.63 19.49 11.60
N PRO A 14 -3.69 20.44 11.64
CA PRO A 14 -3.01 20.84 10.44
C PRO A 14 -2.37 19.58 9.83
N LEU A 15 -2.78 19.20 8.62
CA LEU A 15 -2.03 18.30 7.74
C LEU A 15 -0.76 18.99 7.24
N THR A 16 -0.11 19.79 8.09
CA THR A 16 1.26 20.24 7.84
C THR A 16 2.13 19.04 8.14
N LEU A 17 2.16 18.14 7.16
CA LEU A 17 3.25 17.24 6.90
C LEU A 17 4.52 18.08 7.06
N ALA A 18 5.21 17.94 8.19
CA ALA A 18 6.55 18.51 8.31
C ALA A 18 7.30 17.99 7.08
N GLY A 19 7.78 18.91 6.24
CA GLY A 19 8.46 18.52 5.00
C GLY A 19 9.62 17.57 5.30
N PRO A 20 10.18 16.90 4.27
CA PRO A 20 11.31 15.99 4.44
C PRO A 20 12.34 16.52 5.44
N GLU A 21 12.49 15.84 6.57
CA GLU A 21 13.43 16.24 7.62
C GLU A 21 14.63 15.31 7.57
N ARG A 22 15.81 15.89 7.39
CA ARG A 22 17.09 15.20 7.38
C ARG A 22 17.78 15.45 8.72
N GLU A 23 18.41 14.40 9.25
CA GLU A 23 19.18 14.48 10.48
C GLU A 23 20.62 13.96 10.24
N PRO A 24 21.65 14.62 10.81
CA PRO A 24 23.04 14.18 10.66
C PRO A 24 23.26 12.75 11.19
N VAL A 25 24.06 11.97 10.48
CA VAL A 25 24.44 10.62 10.95
C VAL A 25 25.55 10.75 11.99
N GLN A 26 25.45 10.02 13.10
CA GLN A 26 26.55 9.84 14.06
C GLN A 26 27.00 8.38 14.07
N PHE A 27 28.31 8.17 13.96
CA PHE A 27 28.88 6.82 14.00
C PHE A 27 29.51 6.55 15.37
N THR A 28 29.08 5.47 16.02
CA THR A 28 29.77 4.93 17.20
C THR A 28 30.77 3.89 16.74
N VAL A 29 32.05 4.26 16.70
CA VAL A 29 33.13 3.38 16.22
C VAL A 29 33.90 2.83 17.42
N ASN A 30 33.99 1.50 17.52
CA ASN A 30 34.83 0.81 18.51
C ASN A 30 36.08 0.27 17.81
N LEU A 31 37.24 0.84 18.12
CA LEU A 31 38.52 0.49 17.51
C LEU A 31 39.45 -0.29 18.45
N VAL A 32 38.88 -0.98 19.45
CA VAL A 32 39.67 -1.65 20.49
C VAL A 32 40.62 -2.69 19.88
N GLY A 33 41.92 -2.46 20.02
CA GLY A 33 42.97 -3.35 19.52
C GLY A 33 43.40 -3.13 18.07
N ALA A 34 42.90 -2.07 17.40
CA ALA A 34 43.34 -1.71 16.06
C ALA A 34 44.72 -1.04 16.07
N PRO A 35 45.56 -1.24 15.03
CA PRO A 35 46.78 -0.46 14.84
C PRO A 35 46.48 1.04 14.70
N ALA A 36 47.37 1.90 15.21
CA ALA A 36 47.20 3.36 15.22
C ALA A 36 46.91 3.96 13.82
N GLU A 37 47.47 3.38 12.76
CA GLU A 37 47.24 3.80 11.37
C GLU A 37 45.77 3.61 10.97
N VAL A 38 45.16 2.50 11.39
CA VAL A 38 43.75 2.17 11.11
C VAL A 38 42.83 3.06 11.94
N GLU A 39 43.18 3.34 13.20
CA GLU A 39 42.42 4.26 14.04
C GLU A 39 42.34 5.65 13.43
N GLN A 40 43.47 6.19 12.98
CA GLN A 40 43.53 7.50 12.35
C GLN A 40 42.72 7.55 11.05
N LEU A 41 42.84 6.53 10.20
CA LEU A 41 42.08 6.44 8.95
C LEU A 41 40.58 6.42 9.21
N VAL A 42 40.12 5.56 10.13
CA VAL A 42 38.69 5.44 10.46
C VAL A 42 38.16 6.73 11.09
N GLN A 43 38.96 7.41 11.90
CA GLN A 43 38.60 8.71 12.48
C GLN A 43 38.46 9.80 11.40
N GLN A 44 39.34 9.82 10.40
CA GLN A 44 39.23 10.75 9.27
C GLN A 44 37.98 10.46 8.42
N ILE A 45 37.73 9.19 8.09
CA ILE A 45 36.53 8.79 7.35
C ILE A 45 35.27 9.16 8.14
N LYS A 46 35.23 8.88 9.44
CA LYS A 46 34.12 9.28 10.34
C LYS A 46 33.86 10.77 10.25
N THR A 47 34.92 11.58 10.35
CA THR A 47 34.80 13.05 10.36
C THR A 47 34.19 13.57 9.06
N VAL A 48 34.61 13.05 7.91
CA VAL A 48 34.04 13.43 6.61
C VAL A 48 32.62 12.87 6.48
N ALA A 49 32.40 11.61 6.84
CA ALA A 49 31.11 10.96 6.73
C ALA A 49 30.02 11.71 7.53
N GLU A 50 30.29 12.13 8.76
CA GLU A 50 29.32 12.85 9.60
C GLU A 50 29.00 14.27 9.07
N GLN A 51 29.87 14.86 8.25
CA GLN A 51 29.62 16.16 7.62
C GLN A 51 28.69 16.08 6.40
N PHE A 52 28.72 14.96 5.68
CA PHE A 52 28.02 14.81 4.40
C PHE A 52 26.84 13.83 4.43
N LEU A 53 26.88 12.82 5.31
CA LEU A 53 25.85 11.80 5.40
C LEU A 53 24.75 12.23 6.36
N TYR A 54 23.51 11.91 5.97
CA TYR A 54 22.32 12.13 6.76
C TYR A 54 21.42 10.89 6.67
N HIS A 55 20.56 10.72 7.67
CA HIS A 55 19.41 9.82 7.57
C HIS A 55 18.12 10.63 7.54
N TRP A 56 17.07 10.03 7.00
CA TRP A 56 15.75 10.63 7.05
C TRP A 56 15.20 10.49 8.46
N LYS A 57 14.96 11.62 9.13
CA LYS A 57 14.19 11.64 10.38
C LYS A 57 12.70 11.45 10.08
N THR A 58 12.23 12.13 9.04
CA THR A 58 10.90 11.91 8.47
C THR A 58 11.05 11.56 7.00
N PHE A 59 10.62 10.36 6.62
CA PHE A 59 10.75 9.86 5.26
C PHE A 59 9.82 10.66 4.31
N PRO A 60 10.29 11.07 3.12
CA PRO A 60 9.52 11.92 2.21
C PRO A 60 8.47 11.14 1.42
N ILE A 61 7.67 10.32 2.08
CA ILE A 61 6.54 9.66 1.44
C ILE A 61 5.27 10.05 2.17
N VAL A 62 4.42 10.74 1.44
CA VAL A 62 3.02 10.89 1.83
C VAL A 62 2.32 9.59 1.47
N LEU A 63 2.18 8.71 2.46
CA LEU A 63 1.35 7.53 2.28
C LEU A 63 -0.12 7.96 2.20
N PRO A 64 -0.91 7.39 1.27
CA PRO A 64 -2.35 7.58 1.29
C PRO A 64 -2.91 7.10 2.63
N GLN A 65 -4.06 7.64 3.04
CA GLN A 65 -4.73 7.24 4.27
C GLN A 65 -4.89 5.71 4.27
N PRO A 66 -4.44 5.01 5.34
CA PRO A 66 -4.53 3.57 5.39
C PRO A 66 -6.00 3.16 5.31
N LEU A 67 -6.29 2.10 4.54
CA LEU A 67 -7.66 1.64 4.33
C LEU A 67 -8.37 1.33 5.66
N SER A 68 -7.63 0.84 6.67
CA SER A 68 -8.17 0.61 8.02
C SER A 68 -8.71 1.88 8.71
N ALA A 69 -8.15 3.05 8.39
CA ALA A 69 -8.61 4.34 8.90
C ALA A 69 -9.58 5.04 7.94
N ALA A 70 -9.69 4.59 6.69
CA ALA A 70 -10.61 5.13 5.71
C ALA A 70 -12.01 4.57 5.97
N ALA A 71 -12.92 5.38 6.51
CA ALA A 71 -14.34 5.07 6.39
C ALA A 71 -14.71 5.30 4.92
N LEU A 72 -14.76 4.24 4.11
CA LEU A 72 -15.32 4.36 2.77
C LEU A 72 -16.78 4.82 2.92
N THR A 73 -17.07 6.02 2.45
CA THR A 73 -18.43 6.33 2.01
C THR A 73 -18.70 5.43 0.82
N LEU A 74 -19.15 4.20 1.10
CA LEU A 74 -19.54 3.20 0.11
C LEU A 74 -20.82 3.71 -0.58
N GLY A 75 -20.62 4.62 -1.52
CA GLY A 75 -21.61 5.13 -2.46
C GLY A 75 -21.07 4.92 -3.87
N GLY A 76 -21.26 3.71 -4.38
CA GLY A 76 -21.31 3.39 -5.82
C GLY A 76 -20.06 3.65 -6.65
N SER A 77 -19.27 2.60 -6.89
CA SER A 77 -18.69 2.40 -8.23
C SER A 77 -18.91 0.95 -8.64
N GLY A 78 -20.16 0.69 -8.99
CA GLY A 78 -20.58 -0.36 -9.90
C GLY A 78 -21.53 0.31 -10.88
N HIS A 79 -21.32 0.09 -12.16
CA HIS A 79 -22.09 0.67 -13.25
C HIS A 79 -23.61 0.73 -12.99
N ASN A 80 -24.21 1.75 -13.60
CA ASN A 80 -25.63 1.94 -13.89
C ASN A 80 -26.48 2.73 -12.88
N GLY A 81 -27.26 3.67 -13.43
CA GLY A 81 -27.73 4.87 -12.76
C GLY A 81 -28.74 4.66 -11.63
N SER A 82 -28.70 5.57 -10.64
CA SER A 82 -29.89 6.17 -10.04
C SER A 82 -29.46 7.25 -9.04
N ASN A 83 -29.97 8.47 -9.25
CA ASN A 83 -29.87 9.57 -8.28
C ASN A 83 -30.73 9.23 -7.05
N THR A 84 -30.12 8.78 -5.96
CA THR A 84 -30.82 8.73 -4.66
C THR A 84 -29.96 9.29 -3.54
N VAL A 85 -30.36 10.47 -3.06
CA VAL A 85 -29.89 11.09 -1.82
C VAL A 85 -30.38 10.22 -0.65
N GLY A 86 -29.55 9.27 -0.21
CA GLY A 86 -29.85 8.35 0.87
C GLY A 86 -28.71 8.30 1.88
N ASN A 87 -29.04 8.54 3.15
CA ASN A 87 -28.21 8.51 4.36
C ASN A 87 -26.93 7.63 4.25
N ARG A 88 -25.78 8.27 3.97
CA ARG A 88 -24.47 7.62 3.83
C ARG A 88 -23.94 7.18 5.21
N LYS A 89 -24.40 6.03 5.69
CA LYS A 89 -23.85 5.38 6.89
C LYS A 89 -22.42 4.94 6.60
N THR A 90 -21.45 5.56 7.25
CA THR A 90 -20.05 5.17 7.24
C THR A 90 -19.93 3.78 7.88
N ARG A 91 -19.77 2.74 7.06
CA ARG A 91 -19.51 1.39 7.55
C ARG A 91 -17.99 1.19 7.66
N PRO A 92 -17.48 0.62 8.77
CA PRO A 92 -16.07 0.28 8.88
C PRO A 92 -15.71 -0.77 7.82
N ILE A 93 -14.54 -0.63 7.19
CA ILE A 93 -14.04 -1.62 6.22
C ILE A 93 -13.78 -2.93 6.95
N ASN A 94 -14.35 -4.03 6.45
CA ASN A 94 -13.98 -5.37 6.90
C ASN A 94 -12.70 -5.81 6.15
N LEU A 95 -11.60 -5.94 6.89
CA LEU A 95 -10.30 -6.31 6.31
C LEU A 95 -10.28 -7.71 5.69
N ARG A 96 -11.21 -8.60 6.07
CA ARG A 96 -11.32 -9.96 5.51
C ARG A 96 -11.76 -9.95 4.05
N ASP A 97 -12.47 -8.92 3.63
CA ASP A 97 -13.05 -8.85 2.29
C ASP A 97 -12.10 -8.23 1.25
N LEU A 98 -10.98 -7.63 1.69
CA LEU A 98 -10.02 -6.96 0.81
C LEU A 98 -9.19 -7.91 -0.06
N PHE A 99 -9.07 -9.18 0.34
CA PHE A 99 -8.23 -10.18 -0.32
C PHE A 99 -9.04 -11.40 -0.79
N ILE A 100 -10.33 -11.21 -1.10
CA ILE A 100 -11.12 -12.27 -1.70
C ILE A 100 -10.58 -12.49 -3.11
N ALA A 101 -9.93 -13.64 -3.31
CA ALA A 101 -9.52 -14.07 -4.63
C ALA A 101 -10.77 -14.14 -5.52
N PRO A 102 -10.74 -13.55 -6.73
CA PRO A 102 -11.80 -13.75 -7.70
C PRO A 102 -12.01 -15.26 -7.90
N PRO A 103 -13.26 -15.72 -8.12
CA PRO A 103 -13.48 -17.10 -8.48
C PRO A 103 -12.75 -17.37 -9.81
N PHE A 104 -11.74 -18.23 -9.79
CA PHE A 104 -11.02 -18.68 -11.00
C PHE A 104 -11.84 -19.69 -11.81
N ASP A 105 -13.16 -19.51 -11.85
CA ASP A 105 -14.12 -20.36 -12.59
C ASP A 105 -14.03 -20.15 -14.10
N GLU A 106 -13.21 -19.19 -14.56
CA GLU A 106 -13.05 -18.89 -15.98
C GLU A 106 -12.54 -20.11 -16.75
N LEU A 107 -11.60 -20.90 -16.19
CA LEU A 107 -11.08 -22.10 -16.86
C LEU A 107 -12.17 -23.16 -17.06
N ASP A 108 -12.98 -23.39 -16.04
CA ASP A 108 -14.08 -24.35 -16.12
C ASP A 108 -15.16 -23.84 -17.09
N ALA A 109 -15.41 -22.53 -17.15
CA ALA A 109 -16.30 -21.92 -18.13
C ALA A 109 -15.81 -22.04 -19.58
N VAL A 110 -14.49 -22.07 -19.83
CA VAL A 110 -13.96 -22.33 -21.19
C VAL A 110 -13.94 -23.83 -21.51
N ALA A 111 -13.77 -24.68 -20.50
CA ALA A 111 -13.72 -26.12 -20.65
C ALA A 111 -15.11 -26.78 -20.76
N SER A 112 -16.17 -26.10 -20.32
CA SER A 112 -17.54 -26.59 -20.39
C SER A 112 -18.33 -25.98 -21.55
N ASP A 113 -19.30 -26.72 -22.06
CA ASP A 113 -20.28 -26.22 -23.04
C ASP A 113 -21.43 -25.47 -22.34
N GLY A 114 -22.39 -24.94 -23.10
CA GLY A 114 -23.54 -24.19 -22.55
C GLY A 114 -24.46 -25.00 -21.63
N THR A 115 -24.19 -26.30 -21.46
CA THR A 115 -24.89 -27.21 -20.55
C THR A 115 -24.07 -27.59 -19.31
N GLY A 116 -22.83 -27.09 -19.20
CA GLY A 116 -21.91 -27.41 -18.10
C GLY A 116 -21.14 -28.71 -18.28
N GLU A 117 -21.31 -29.41 -19.41
CA GLU A 117 -20.57 -30.64 -19.71
C GLU A 117 -19.21 -30.32 -20.32
N PRO A 118 -18.16 -31.12 -20.07
CA PRO A 118 -16.86 -30.93 -20.70
C PRO A 118 -16.97 -30.92 -22.23
N ARG A 119 -16.47 -29.86 -22.87
CA ARG A 119 -16.51 -29.69 -24.32
C ARG A 119 -15.75 -30.85 -25.00
N ARG A 120 -16.50 -31.71 -25.69
CA ARG A 120 -15.92 -32.82 -26.47
C ARG A 120 -15.25 -32.28 -27.74
N LEU A 121 -14.14 -32.89 -28.13
CA LEU A 121 -13.45 -32.59 -29.38
C LEU A 121 -14.32 -32.99 -30.58
N THR A 122 -14.34 -32.16 -31.63
CA THR A 122 -15.04 -32.47 -32.88
C THR A 122 -14.27 -33.49 -33.71
N ASN A 123 -14.94 -34.16 -34.66
CA ASN A 123 -14.28 -35.14 -35.54
C ASN A 123 -13.12 -34.54 -36.35
N SER A 124 -13.18 -33.25 -36.73
CA SER A 124 -12.06 -32.60 -37.42
C SER A 124 -10.87 -32.36 -36.49
N GLN A 125 -11.11 -31.97 -35.24
CA GLN A 125 -10.07 -31.81 -34.22
C GLN A 125 -9.43 -33.16 -33.88
N LEU A 126 -10.22 -34.22 -33.73
CA LEU A 126 -9.74 -35.58 -33.51
C LEU A 126 -8.90 -36.09 -34.68
N LYS A 127 -9.31 -35.78 -35.92
CA LYS A 127 -8.54 -36.11 -37.12
C LYS A 127 -7.21 -35.35 -37.14
N SER A 128 -7.24 -34.05 -36.88
CA SER A 128 -6.03 -33.22 -36.81
C SER A 128 -5.05 -33.68 -35.72
N LEU A 129 -5.56 -34.11 -34.57
CA LEU A 129 -4.74 -34.67 -33.48
C LEU A 129 -4.17 -36.05 -33.81
N ARG A 130 -4.85 -36.84 -34.65
CA ARG A 130 -4.33 -38.11 -35.15
C ARG A 130 -3.23 -37.93 -36.20
N GLU A 131 -3.32 -36.85 -36.99
CA GLU A 131 -2.39 -36.56 -38.08
C GLU A 131 -1.14 -35.78 -37.59
N ASN A 132 -1.30 -34.88 -36.61
CA ASN A 132 -0.25 -33.96 -36.16
C ASN A 132 0.07 -34.03 -34.64
N GLY A 133 -0.51 -34.99 -33.93
CA GLY A 133 -0.30 -35.17 -32.48
C GLY A 133 1.03 -35.79 -32.13
#